data_AF-A0A814ACI0-F1
#
_entry.id   AF-A0A814ACI0-F1
#
_cell.length_a   1.000
_cell.length_b   1.000
_cell.length_c   1.000
_cell.angle_alpha   90.00
_cell.angle_beta   90.00
_cell.angle_gamma   90.00
#
_symmetry.space_group_name_H-M   'P 1'
#
loop_
_entity.id
_entity.type
_entity.pdbx_description
1 polymer ?
#
loop_
_entity_poly.entity_id
_entity_poly.type
_entity_poly.pdbx_seq_one_letter_code
_entity_poly.pdbx_strand_id
1 'polypeptide(L)'
;MQYTFGLIVPGAIITSILNSTPIIRLCGSLPELGSWSADKAPQLNLLTKELYRSKRLLNEPRFYRIDINISKDVKEFDYKYVINDVWEGKPGENRVWLRDDCKNLVDGVYYTPIDYWIDVKTGATNEKSHTSNFYNEVVSNGIMHYGRVNEQLHVGSCPRTLEHINNVLGQELGVTAVLNLQVIKDIEKNCKKILGDDHVPEPNNEYDLASVDILRKAYEQAGILFLWVPITDLSSTGRELMSPQSALVLKTLLAKGHKVYVHCNAGVGRAFGTVCAYYHFVLNIPLAKVHYELAPVRSCGFFDRVFLENAEKIYRKAYA
;
A
#
# COMPACT_ATOMS: atom_id res chain seq x y z
N MET A 1 5.02 26.28 11.85
CA MET A 1 5.74 24.99 11.74
C MET A 1 5.00 24.16 10.72
N GLN A 2 5.72 23.50 9.81
CA GLN A 2 5.05 22.78 8.73
C GLN A 2 4.55 21.43 9.23
N TYR A 3 3.31 21.11 8.90
CA TYR A 3 2.66 19.83 9.09
C TYR A 3 2.24 19.28 7.74
N THR A 4 2.44 17.99 7.54
CA THR A 4 1.93 17.23 6.41
C THR A 4 0.84 16.31 6.93
N PHE A 5 -0.37 16.49 6.39
CA PHE A 5 -1.52 15.62 6.62
C PHE A 5 -1.80 14.80 5.36
N GLY A 6 -2.24 13.57 5.57
CA GLY A 6 -2.60 12.66 4.49
C GLY A 6 -3.87 11.91 4.81
N LEU A 7 -4.69 11.71 3.78
CA LEU A 7 -5.95 10.99 3.88
C LEU A 7 -6.05 9.95 2.76
N ILE A 8 -6.38 8.71 3.11
CA ILE A 8 -6.81 7.67 2.18
C ILE A 8 -8.34 7.58 2.20
N VAL A 9 -8.95 7.77 1.03
CA VAL A 9 -10.39 7.67 0.82
C VAL A 9 -10.71 6.41 0.00
N PRO A 10 -11.59 5.52 0.48
CA PRO A 10 -12.04 4.35 -0.27
C PRO A 10 -12.67 4.70 -1.64
N GLY A 11 -12.35 3.90 -2.66
CA GLY A 11 -12.84 4.12 -4.03
C GLY A 11 -14.36 4.15 -4.16
N ALA A 12 -15.06 3.31 -3.39
CA ALA A 12 -16.53 3.27 -3.37
C ALA A 12 -17.15 4.60 -2.91
N ILE A 13 -16.52 5.29 -1.95
CA ILE A 13 -16.98 6.58 -1.44
C ILE A 13 -16.78 7.65 -2.50
N ILE A 14 -15.59 7.68 -3.11
CA ILE A 14 -15.31 8.58 -4.24
C ILE A 14 -16.36 8.37 -5.33
N THR A 15 -16.66 7.12 -5.67
CA THR A 15 -17.62 6.77 -6.73
C THR A 15 -19.06 7.11 -6.40
N SER A 16 -19.47 6.96 -5.14
CA SER A 16 -20.79 7.45 -4.71
C SER A 16 -20.95 8.97 -4.82
N ILE A 17 -19.84 9.71 -4.87
CA ILE A 17 -19.76 11.18 -4.97
C ILE A 17 -19.45 11.64 -6.42
N LEU A 18 -19.14 10.72 -7.35
CA LEU A 18 -18.65 10.98 -8.72
C LEU A 18 -19.63 11.69 -9.69
N ASN A 19 -20.75 12.23 -9.22
CA ASN A 19 -21.45 13.25 -9.99
C ASN A 19 -20.63 14.55 -10.10
N SER A 20 -19.54 14.69 -9.32
CA SER A 20 -18.55 15.76 -9.42
C SER A 20 -17.16 15.31 -8.92
N THR A 21 -16.12 16.09 -9.18
CA THR A 21 -14.78 15.87 -8.60
C THR A 21 -14.84 16.13 -7.09
N PRO A 22 -14.43 15.18 -6.22
CA PRO A 22 -14.51 15.39 -4.77
C PRO A 22 -13.55 16.49 -4.32
N ILE A 23 -14.07 17.48 -3.62
CA ILE A 23 -13.29 18.50 -2.94
C ILE A 23 -13.08 18.03 -1.50
N ILE A 24 -11.84 17.75 -1.12
CA ILE A 24 -11.51 17.24 0.21
C ILE A 24 -10.82 18.32 1.01
N ARG A 25 -11.31 18.62 2.20
CA ARG A 25 -10.76 19.66 3.08
C ARG A 25 -10.40 19.09 4.46
N LEU A 26 -9.38 19.68 5.07
CA LEU A 26 -8.98 19.42 6.45
C LEU A 26 -9.51 20.57 7.32
N CYS A 27 -10.57 20.32 8.08
CA CYS A 27 -11.24 21.34 8.90
C CYS A 27 -10.99 21.06 10.38
N GLY A 28 -10.87 22.09 11.21
CA GLY A 28 -10.56 21.89 12.62
C GLY A 28 -10.69 23.14 13.49
N SER A 29 -10.28 23.02 14.75
CA SER A 29 -10.45 24.06 15.77
C SER A 29 -9.56 25.29 15.54
N LEU A 30 -8.43 25.12 14.85
CA LEU A 30 -7.46 26.18 14.61
C LEU A 30 -7.91 27.15 13.51
N PRO A 31 -7.51 28.43 13.56
CA PRO A 31 -7.72 29.39 12.47
C PRO A 31 -7.18 28.91 11.12
N GLU A 32 -6.01 28.27 11.13
CA GLU A 32 -5.37 27.72 9.92
C GLU A 32 -6.18 26.55 9.33
N LEU A 33 -7.03 25.91 10.14
CA LEU A 33 -7.94 24.84 9.73
C LEU A 33 -9.39 25.32 9.54
N GLY A 34 -9.61 26.64 9.45
CA GLY A 34 -10.89 27.26 9.16
C GLY A 34 -11.83 27.40 10.37
N SER A 35 -11.41 27.09 11.60
CA SER A 35 -12.23 27.20 12.82
C SER A 35 -13.62 26.57 12.66
N TRP A 36 -13.66 25.32 12.22
CA TRP A 36 -14.86 24.54 11.91
C TRP A 36 -15.73 25.06 10.74
N SER A 37 -15.27 26.06 9.99
CA SER A 37 -15.90 26.50 8.74
C SER A 37 -15.29 25.76 7.55
N ALA A 38 -16.03 24.80 6.99
CA ALA A 38 -15.57 23.99 5.85
C ALA A 38 -15.17 24.84 4.63
N ASP A 39 -15.88 25.94 4.35
CA ASP A 39 -15.55 26.84 3.22
C ASP A 39 -14.22 27.57 3.40
N LYS A 40 -13.76 27.75 4.64
CA LYS A 40 -12.48 28.37 4.98
C LYS A 40 -11.37 27.33 5.21
N ALA A 41 -11.73 26.05 5.25
CA ALA A 41 -10.81 24.97 5.51
C ALA A 41 -9.89 24.73 4.30
N PRO A 42 -8.61 24.45 4.52
CA PRO A 42 -7.67 24.23 3.44
C PRO A 42 -7.92 22.89 2.72
N GLN A 43 -7.75 22.89 1.40
CA GLN A 43 -8.07 21.75 0.53
C GLN A 43 -6.86 20.82 0.33
N LEU A 44 -7.09 19.51 0.40
CA LEU A 44 -6.10 18.48 0.08
C LEU A 44 -5.99 18.26 -1.43
N ASN A 45 -4.78 17.91 -1.87
CA ASN A 45 -4.46 17.61 -3.26
C ASN A 45 -4.48 16.09 -3.51
N LEU A 46 -5.09 15.65 -4.62
CA LEU A 46 -5.03 14.26 -5.07
C LEU A 46 -3.61 13.94 -5.56
N LEU A 47 -2.94 12.98 -4.90
CA LEU A 47 -1.58 12.57 -5.26
C LEU A 47 -1.48 11.13 -5.78
N THR A 48 -2.60 10.43 -5.88
CA THR A 48 -2.64 9.05 -6.37
C THR A 48 -2.15 8.97 -7.81
N LYS A 49 -1.09 8.18 -8.07
CA LYS A 49 -0.49 8.02 -9.40
C LYS A 49 -1.29 7.01 -10.22
N GLU A 50 -2.03 7.47 -11.24
CA GLU A 50 -2.85 6.61 -12.11
C GLU A 50 -2.09 6.10 -13.35
N LEU A 51 -0.95 6.71 -13.72
CA LEU A 51 -0.23 6.51 -15.00
C LEU A 51 0.26 5.09 -15.30
N TYR A 52 0.31 4.22 -14.30
CA TYR A 52 0.94 2.90 -14.40
C TYR A 52 -0.02 1.79 -13.99
N ARG A 53 -1.31 1.95 -14.27
CA ARG A 53 -2.37 0.99 -13.91
C ARG A 53 -2.97 0.38 -15.17
N SER A 54 -3.23 -0.92 -15.11
CA SER A 54 -3.89 -1.67 -16.18
C SER A 54 -5.36 -1.27 -16.37
N LYS A 55 -6.06 -0.91 -15.28
CA LYS A 55 -7.47 -0.50 -15.30
C LYS A 55 -7.81 0.30 -14.04
N ARG A 56 -8.59 1.37 -14.20
CA ARG A 56 -9.20 2.08 -13.06
C ARG A 56 -10.29 1.21 -12.45
N LEU A 57 -10.20 0.99 -11.14
CA LEU A 57 -11.15 0.17 -10.39
C LEU A 57 -12.10 1.04 -9.56
N LEU A 58 -13.32 0.54 -9.36
CA LEU A 58 -14.33 1.17 -8.53
C LEU A 58 -13.88 1.27 -7.07
N ASN A 59 -13.31 0.19 -6.55
CA ASN A 59 -12.90 0.08 -5.15
C ASN A 59 -11.47 0.52 -4.89
N GLU A 60 -10.77 1.08 -5.90
CA GLU A 60 -9.42 1.59 -5.70
C GLU A 60 -9.43 2.85 -4.82
N PRO A 61 -8.77 2.81 -3.64
CA PRO A 61 -8.68 3.98 -2.79
C PRO A 61 -7.78 5.05 -3.40
N ARG A 62 -7.98 6.30 -2.97
CA ARG A 62 -7.14 7.44 -3.37
C ARG A 62 -6.52 8.11 -2.16
N PHE A 63 -5.25 8.44 -2.30
CA PHE A 63 -4.47 9.24 -1.38
C PHE A 63 -4.50 10.73 -1.73
N TYR A 64 -4.77 11.54 -0.70
CA TYR A 64 -4.78 12.99 -0.72
C TYR A 64 -3.82 13.53 0.33
N ARG A 65 -3.19 14.68 0.07
CA ARG A 65 -2.22 15.31 0.98
C ARG A 65 -2.40 16.81 1.05
N ILE A 66 -2.11 17.38 2.19
CA ILE A 66 -1.92 18.82 2.36
C ILE A 66 -0.72 19.11 3.26
N ASP A 67 -0.01 20.18 2.92
CA ASP A 67 1.06 20.74 3.72
C ASP A 67 0.58 22.09 4.28
N ILE A 68 0.61 22.27 5.60
CA ILE A 68 0.07 23.45 6.28
C ILE A 68 1.03 23.96 7.35
N ASN A 69 1.07 25.27 7.55
CA ASN A 69 1.78 25.87 8.67
C ASN A 69 0.86 26.02 9.88
N ILE A 70 1.20 25.38 10.99
CA ILE A 70 0.54 25.55 12.29
C ILE A 70 1.48 26.28 13.25
N SER A 71 0.93 27.16 14.08
CA SER A 71 1.67 27.91 15.10
C SER A 71 2.46 26.98 16.05
N LYS A 72 3.72 27.34 16.38
CA LYS A 72 4.68 26.45 17.08
C LYS A 72 4.30 26.14 18.52
N ASP A 73 3.51 27.01 19.13
CA ASP A 73 2.98 26.94 20.49
C ASP A 73 1.81 25.96 20.61
N VAL A 74 1.15 25.63 19.51
CA VAL A 74 0.05 24.66 19.49
C VAL A 74 0.59 23.24 19.69
N LYS A 75 0.12 22.59 20.76
CA LYS A 75 0.45 21.20 21.09
C LYS A 75 -0.71 20.23 20.87
N GLU A 76 -1.93 20.75 20.92
CA GLU A 76 -3.17 19.98 20.83
C GLU A 76 -4.21 20.75 20.02
N PHE A 77 -4.92 20.04 19.15
CA PHE A 77 -6.06 20.59 18.42
C PHE A 77 -6.94 19.48 17.84
N ASP A 78 -8.17 19.85 17.53
CA ASP A 78 -9.17 18.98 16.93
C ASP A 78 -9.25 19.22 15.43
N TYR A 79 -9.51 18.15 14.67
CA TYR A 79 -9.72 18.22 13.23
C TYR A 79 -10.60 17.08 12.72
N LYS A 80 -11.13 17.25 11.50
CA LYS A 80 -11.86 16.26 10.72
C LYS A 80 -11.67 16.52 9.22
N TYR A 81 -11.87 15.49 8.43
CA TYR A 81 -11.97 15.63 6.98
C TYR A 81 -13.42 15.88 6.53
N VAL A 82 -13.55 16.71 5.49
CA VAL A 82 -14.82 17.01 4.82
C VAL A 82 -14.67 16.70 3.34
N ILE A 83 -15.59 15.95 2.76
CA ILE A 83 -15.67 15.72 1.31
C ILE A 83 -16.90 16.44 0.78
N ASN A 84 -16.70 17.48 -0.02
CA ASN A 84 -17.69 18.47 -0.39
C ASN A 84 -18.29 19.07 0.89
N ASP A 85 -19.47 18.61 1.29
CA ASP A 85 -20.19 19.04 2.50
C ASP A 85 -20.44 17.90 3.50
N VAL A 86 -19.91 16.71 3.21
CA VAL A 86 -20.06 15.52 4.06
C VAL A 86 -18.86 15.44 5.01
N TRP A 87 -19.12 15.53 6.30
CA TRP A 87 -18.10 15.34 7.35
C TRP A 87 -17.88 13.85 7.62
N GLU A 88 -16.64 13.44 7.84
CA GLU A 88 -16.34 12.06 8.24
C GLU A 88 -16.94 11.72 9.61
N GLY A 89 -17.17 10.44 9.89
CA GLY A 89 -17.64 9.96 11.20
C GLY A 89 -18.93 10.60 11.69
N LYS A 90 -19.19 10.51 13.00
CA LYS A 90 -20.41 11.07 13.60
C LYS A 90 -20.20 12.50 14.12
N PRO A 91 -21.27 13.29 14.28
CA PRO A 91 -21.20 14.58 14.95
C PRO A 91 -20.58 14.46 16.35
N GLY A 92 -19.65 15.36 16.69
CA GLY A 92 -18.95 15.37 17.98
C GLY A 92 -17.77 14.41 18.10
N GLU A 93 -17.59 13.47 17.16
CA GLU A 93 -16.42 12.59 17.11
C GLU A 93 -15.33 13.26 16.25
N ASN A 94 -14.50 14.09 16.89
CA ASN A 94 -13.35 14.76 16.27
C ASN A 94 -12.09 13.90 16.39
N ARG A 95 -11.19 14.01 15.41
CA ARG A 95 -9.81 13.55 15.60
C ARG A 95 -9.09 14.57 16.47
N VAL A 96 -8.26 14.07 17.38
CA VAL A 96 -7.40 14.91 18.22
C VAL A 96 -5.96 14.71 17.77
N TRP A 97 -5.29 15.80 17.40
CA TRP A 97 -3.85 15.77 17.25
C TRP A 97 -3.20 16.15 18.57
N LEU A 98 -2.34 15.26 19.07
CA LEU A 98 -1.43 15.53 20.18
C LEU A 98 0.00 15.50 19.65
N ARG A 99 0.69 16.63 19.72
CA ARG A 99 2.06 16.73 19.26
C ARG A 99 2.99 15.93 20.18
N ASP A 100 3.51 14.82 19.67
CA ASP A 100 4.68 14.14 20.23
C ASP A 100 5.94 14.74 19.60
N ASP A 101 6.82 15.29 20.45
CA ASP A 101 7.90 16.18 20.01
C ASP A 101 9.02 15.46 19.20
N CYS A 102 9.04 14.12 19.09
CA CYS A 102 10.20 13.42 18.48
C CYS A 102 9.90 12.50 17.28
N LYS A 103 8.82 11.70 17.28
CA LYS A 103 8.73 10.54 16.37
C LYS A 103 8.32 10.85 14.93
N ASN A 104 7.63 11.97 14.74
CA ASN A 104 7.00 12.34 13.47
C ASN A 104 7.61 13.60 12.85
N LEU A 105 8.60 14.21 13.53
CA LEU A 105 9.33 15.37 13.05
C LEU A 105 10.52 14.89 12.19
N VAL A 106 10.52 15.26 10.91
CA VAL A 106 11.59 14.92 9.97
C VAL A 106 11.98 16.19 9.21
N ASP A 107 13.25 16.58 9.32
CA ASP A 107 13.80 17.78 8.65
C ASP A 107 12.98 19.06 8.88
N GLY A 108 12.41 19.23 10.08
CA GLY A 108 11.60 20.40 10.44
C GLY A 108 10.11 20.33 10.04
N VAL A 109 9.66 19.21 9.45
CA VAL A 109 8.27 18.96 9.05
C VAL A 109 7.65 17.87 9.92
N TYR A 110 6.47 18.10 10.47
CA TYR A 110 5.69 17.08 11.17
C TYR A 110 4.83 16.28 10.19
N TYR A 111 5.13 15.00 10.04
CA TYR A 111 4.32 14.07 9.25
C TYR A 111 3.29 13.38 10.17
N THR A 112 2.02 13.77 10.08
CA THR A 112 0.97 13.05 10.83
C THR A 112 0.83 11.64 10.26
N PRO A 113 0.45 10.61 11.05
CA PRO A 113 0.02 9.35 10.47
C PRO A 113 -1.05 9.62 9.41
N ILE A 114 -0.94 8.93 8.26
CA ILE A 114 -1.96 9.03 7.22
C ILE A 114 -3.26 8.46 7.77
N ASP A 115 -4.31 9.26 7.70
CA ASP A 115 -5.63 8.88 8.14
C ASP A 115 -6.38 8.08 7.07
N TYR A 116 -7.33 7.28 7.51
CA TYR A 116 -8.34 6.67 6.65
C TYR A 116 -9.68 7.33 6.94
N TRP A 117 -10.46 7.57 5.88
CA TRP A 117 -11.79 8.15 6.00
C TRP A 117 -12.66 7.37 6.98
N ILE A 118 -13.25 8.06 7.95
CA ILE A 118 -14.20 7.44 8.88
C ILE A 118 -15.60 7.48 8.25
N ASP A 119 -16.20 6.31 8.04
CA ASP A 119 -17.53 6.22 7.44
C ASP A 119 -18.60 6.88 8.31
N VAL A 120 -19.48 7.66 7.68
CA VAL A 120 -20.52 8.47 8.37
C VAL A 120 -21.57 7.59 9.03
N LYS A 121 -21.85 6.41 8.48
CA LYS A 121 -22.88 5.50 8.99
C LYS A 121 -22.32 4.64 10.11
N THR A 122 -21.12 4.08 9.94
CA THR A 122 -20.56 3.14 10.92
C THR A 122 -19.74 3.83 12.01
N GLY A 123 -19.18 5.02 11.75
CA GLY A 123 -18.20 5.66 12.63
C GLY A 123 -16.84 4.94 12.65
N ALA A 124 -16.54 4.11 11.64
CA ALA A 124 -15.30 3.34 11.55
C ALA A 124 -14.66 3.46 10.16
N THR A 125 -13.37 3.16 10.07
CA THR A 125 -12.61 3.22 8.80
C THR A 125 -12.93 2.07 7.85
N ASN A 126 -13.46 0.95 8.37
CA ASN A 126 -13.84 -0.25 7.62
C ASN A 126 -12.73 -0.80 6.69
N GLU A 127 -11.45 -0.57 7.02
CA GLU A 127 -10.29 -0.87 6.16
C GLU A 127 -10.25 -2.31 5.64
N LYS A 128 -10.61 -3.28 6.49
CA LYS A 128 -10.68 -4.70 6.12
C LYS A 128 -11.70 -4.94 4.99
N SER A 129 -12.87 -4.31 5.07
CA SER A 129 -13.93 -4.41 4.05
C SER A 129 -13.47 -3.77 2.74
N HIS A 130 -12.93 -2.55 2.79
CA HIS A 130 -12.43 -1.86 1.60
C HIS A 130 -11.30 -2.63 0.90
N THR A 131 -10.36 -3.18 1.67
CA THR A 131 -9.29 -4.04 1.14
C THR A 131 -9.84 -5.29 0.46
N SER A 132 -10.85 -5.91 1.07
CA SER A 132 -11.47 -7.13 0.55
C SER A 132 -12.22 -6.84 -0.76
N ASN A 133 -12.96 -5.73 -0.82
CA ASN A 133 -13.68 -5.30 -2.03
C ASN A 133 -12.72 -4.97 -3.17
N PHE A 134 -11.64 -4.24 -2.89
CA PHE A 134 -10.58 -3.97 -3.86
C PHE A 134 -9.98 -5.27 -4.42
N TYR A 135 -9.57 -6.19 -3.56
CA TYR A 135 -8.98 -7.46 -4.00
C TYR A 135 -9.98 -8.32 -4.78
N ASN A 136 -11.24 -8.38 -4.34
CA ASN A 136 -12.29 -9.12 -5.05
C ASN A 136 -12.53 -8.56 -6.44
N GLU A 137 -12.52 -7.23 -6.62
CA GLU A 137 -12.65 -6.60 -7.94
C GLU A 137 -11.45 -6.90 -8.85
N VAL A 138 -10.23 -6.89 -8.30
CA VAL A 138 -9.02 -7.32 -9.03
C VAL A 138 -9.15 -8.76 -9.52
N VAL A 139 -9.64 -9.66 -8.65
CA VAL A 139 -9.81 -11.09 -8.98
C VAL A 139 -10.96 -11.31 -9.97
N SER A 140 -12.12 -10.70 -9.75
CA SER A 140 -13.31 -10.88 -10.60
C SER A 140 -13.09 -10.36 -12.02
N ASN A 141 -12.31 -9.28 -12.16
CA ASN A 141 -11.94 -8.74 -13.46
C ASN A 141 -10.78 -9.50 -14.11
N GLY A 142 -10.17 -10.46 -13.41
CA GLY A 142 -9.06 -11.25 -13.91
C GLY A 142 -7.79 -10.44 -14.22
N ILE A 143 -7.61 -9.28 -13.59
CA ILE A 143 -6.51 -8.34 -13.91
C ILE A 143 -5.30 -8.49 -12.98
N MET A 144 -4.17 -7.90 -13.39
CA MET A 144 -3.02 -7.61 -12.52
C MET A 144 -2.96 -6.11 -12.26
N HIS A 145 -2.98 -5.71 -10.98
CA HIS A 145 -3.04 -4.32 -10.54
C HIS A 145 -1.78 -3.94 -9.76
N TYR A 146 -1.06 -2.93 -10.24
CA TYR A 146 0.27 -2.58 -9.76
C TYR A 146 0.46 -1.06 -9.69
N GLY A 147 1.50 -0.66 -8.96
CA GLY A 147 1.99 0.71 -8.92
C GLY A 147 3.49 0.72 -9.19
N ARG A 148 3.94 1.75 -9.91
CA ARG A 148 5.36 2.00 -10.17
C ARG A 148 5.96 2.84 -9.04
N VAL A 149 6.86 2.25 -8.28
CA VAL A 149 7.56 2.93 -7.18
C VAL A 149 8.62 3.87 -7.75
N ASN A 150 9.44 3.36 -8.67
CA ASN A 150 10.44 4.10 -9.43
C ASN A 150 10.74 3.37 -10.76
N GLU A 151 11.80 3.78 -11.47
CA GLU A 151 12.17 3.18 -12.75
C GLU A 151 12.43 1.67 -12.68
N GLN A 152 13.05 1.20 -11.58
CA GLN A 152 13.45 -0.20 -11.38
C GLN A 152 12.49 -1.01 -10.48
N LEU A 153 11.57 -0.38 -9.74
CA LEU A 153 10.76 -1.06 -8.73
C LEU A 153 9.25 -0.88 -8.94
N HIS A 154 8.54 -2.00 -8.95
CA HIS A 154 7.08 -2.09 -9.01
C HIS A 154 6.55 -2.93 -7.86
N VAL A 155 5.32 -2.62 -7.42
CA VAL A 155 4.62 -3.38 -6.38
C VAL A 155 3.18 -3.62 -6.78
N GLY A 156 2.70 -4.86 -6.65
CA GLY A 156 1.41 -5.22 -7.21
C GLY A 156 0.77 -6.52 -6.73
N SER A 157 -0.39 -6.82 -7.31
CA SER A 157 -1.05 -8.13 -7.18
C SER A 157 -0.32 -9.19 -8.02
N CYS A 158 -0.57 -10.46 -7.74
CA CYS A 158 0.01 -11.54 -8.52
C CYS A 158 -0.49 -11.50 -9.98
N PRO A 159 0.31 -11.98 -10.94
CA PRO A 159 -0.22 -12.35 -12.24
C PRO A 159 -1.28 -13.45 -12.07
N ARG A 160 -2.12 -13.60 -13.09
CA ARG A 160 -3.28 -14.50 -13.09
C ARG A 160 -3.38 -15.29 -14.38
N THR A 161 -2.74 -14.81 -15.44
CA THR A 161 -2.65 -15.40 -16.77
C THR A 161 -1.19 -15.39 -17.23
N LEU A 162 -0.84 -16.21 -18.22
CA LEU A 162 0.49 -16.17 -18.85
C LEU A 162 0.74 -14.83 -19.55
N GLU A 163 -0.30 -14.17 -20.07
CA GLU A 163 -0.19 -12.83 -20.67
C GLU A 163 0.27 -11.78 -19.66
N HIS A 164 -0.15 -11.87 -18.39
CA HIS A 164 0.37 -10.97 -17.36
C HIS A 164 1.89 -11.14 -17.18
N ILE A 165 2.42 -12.36 -17.31
CA ILE A 165 3.86 -12.61 -17.18
C ILE A 165 4.59 -12.17 -18.46
N ASN A 166 4.16 -12.67 -19.62
CA ASN A 166 4.88 -12.48 -20.88
C ASN A 166 4.75 -11.05 -21.40
N ASN A 167 3.53 -10.52 -21.45
CA ASN A 167 3.26 -9.24 -22.10
C ASN A 167 3.42 -8.10 -21.08
N VAL A 168 2.68 -8.15 -19.98
CA VAL A 168 2.66 -7.03 -19.03
C VAL A 168 3.98 -6.92 -18.26
N LEU A 169 4.41 -7.97 -17.56
CA LEU A 169 5.68 -7.92 -16.83
C LEU A 169 6.88 -7.87 -17.78
N GLY A 170 6.95 -8.82 -18.74
CA GLY A 170 8.11 -8.97 -19.62
C GLY A 170 8.29 -7.84 -20.64
N GLN A 171 7.27 -7.55 -21.45
CA GLN A 171 7.39 -6.61 -22.58
C GLN A 171 7.06 -5.16 -22.19
N GLU A 172 5.88 -4.92 -21.63
CA GLU A 172 5.39 -3.57 -21.33
C GLU A 172 6.18 -2.93 -20.18
N LEU A 173 6.35 -3.67 -19.08
CA LEU A 173 7.07 -3.19 -17.92
C LEU A 173 8.57 -3.51 -17.98
N GLY A 174 9.06 -4.39 -18.86
CA GLY A 174 10.49 -4.73 -18.92
C GLY A 174 11.03 -5.30 -17.60
N VAL A 175 10.19 -5.97 -16.81
CA VAL A 175 10.56 -6.60 -15.55
C VAL A 175 11.52 -7.75 -15.85
N THR A 176 12.62 -7.80 -15.11
CA THR A 176 13.69 -8.81 -15.27
C THR A 176 13.81 -9.73 -14.06
N ALA A 177 13.18 -9.37 -12.94
CA ALA A 177 13.11 -10.20 -11.75
C ALA A 177 11.79 -10.00 -11.01
N VAL A 178 11.27 -11.07 -10.40
CA VAL A 178 10.08 -11.07 -9.57
C VAL A 178 10.42 -11.56 -8.18
N LEU A 179 9.91 -10.86 -7.17
CA LEU A 179 9.91 -11.31 -5.77
C LEU A 179 8.47 -11.67 -5.38
N ASN A 180 8.18 -12.97 -5.35
CA ASN A 180 6.88 -13.51 -5.00
C ASN A 180 6.83 -13.89 -3.51
N LEU A 181 5.87 -13.32 -2.79
CA LEU A 181 5.67 -13.53 -1.35
C LEU A 181 4.47 -14.42 -1.01
N GLN A 182 3.82 -14.99 -2.02
CA GLN A 182 2.68 -15.90 -1.85
C GLN A 182 3.11 -17.22 -1.20
N VAL A 183 2.24 -17.81 -0.38
CA VAL A 183 2.39 -19.22 0.01
C VAL A 183 1.85 -20.14 -1.10
N ILE A 184 2.02 -21.46 -0.98
CA ILE A 184 1.58 -22.40 -2.03
C ILE A 184 0.07 -22.30 -2.30
N LYS A 185 -0.75 -22.31 -1.23
CA LYS A 185 -2.22 -22.15 -1.31
C LYS A 185 -2.65 -20.85 -2.01
N ASP A 186 -1.86 -19.78 -1.88
CA ASP A 186 -2.13 -18.52 -2.54
C ASP A 186 -1.91 -18.64 -4.06
N ILE A 187 -0.84 -19.32 -4.48
CA ILE A 187 -0.50 -19.56 -5.89
C ILE A 187 -1.60 -20.42 -6.52
N GLU A 188 -2.00 -21.52 -5.88
CA GLU A 188 -3.07 -22.42 -6.35
C GLU A 188 -4.39 -21.68 -6.56
N LYS A 189 -4.77 -20.83 -5.60
CA LYS A 189 -6.01 -20.07 -5.66
C LYS A 189 -5.97 -18.97 -6.74
N ASN A 190 -4.88 -18.23 -6.83
CA ASN A 190 -4.85 -16.98 -7.60
C ASN A 190 -4.23 -17.11 -8.99
N CYS A 191 -3.38 -18.12 -9.21
CA CYS A 191 -2.63 -18.33 -10.44
C CYS A 191 -3.18 -19.52 -11.24
N LYS A 192 -4.40 -20.00 -10.96
CA LYS A 192 -4.96 -21.21 -11.57
C LYS A 192 -4.85 -21.26 -13.10
N LYS A 193 -5.11 -20.14 -13.81
CA LYS A 193 -5.00 -20.11 -15.28
C LYS A 193 -3.55 -20.18 -15.79
N ILE A 194 -2.56 -19.93 -14.94
CA ILE A 194 -1.13 -20.15 -15.24
C ILE A 194 -0.76 -21.61 -14.97
N LEU A 195 -1.31 -22.21 -13.90
CA LEU A 195 -1.05 -23.60 -13.53
C LEU A 195 -1.65 -24.59 -14.53
N GLY A 196 -2.75 -24.21 -15.19
CA GLY A 196 -3.48 -25.04 -16.15
C GLY A 196 -4.67 -25.74 -15.49
N ASP A 197 -5.71 -26.01 -16.28
CA ASP A 197 -6.97 -26.59 -15.78
C ASP A 197 -6.80 -28.04 -15.29
N ASP A 198 -5.83 -28.77 -15.83
CA ASP A 198 -5.51 -30.15 -15.47
C ASP A 198 -4.60 -30.26 -14.24
N HIS A 199 -4.03 -29.14 -13.76
CA HIS A 199 -3.21 -29.15 -12.55
C HIS A 199 -4.09 -29.32 -11.32
N VAL A 200 -3.95 -30.47 -10.66
CA VAL A 200 -4.64 -30.78 -9.40
C VAL A 200 -3.60 -30.76 -8.28
N PRO A 201 -3.64 -29.78 -7.37
CA PRO A 201 -2.79 -29.76 -6.20
C PRO A 201 -2.99 -31.02 -5.35
N GLU A 202 -1.92 -31.54 -4.75
CA GLU A 202 -2.08 -32.67 -3.83
C GLU A 202 -2.91 -32.27 -2.58
N PRO A 203 -4.03 -32.98 -2.29
CA PRO A 203 -4.83 -32.69 -1.11
C PRO A 203 -4.01 -32.89 0.18
N ASN A 204 -4.06 -31.90 1.08
CA ASN A 204 -3.42 -31.92 2.40
C ASN A 204 -1.88 -31.93 2.42
N ASN A 205 -1.21 -31.67 1.29
CA ASN A 205 0.24 -31.49 1.26
C ASN A 205 0.60 -30.00 1.12
N GLU A 206 0.79 -29.31 2.24
CA GLU A 206 1.15 -27.88 2.23
C GLU A 206 2.58 -27.59 1.72
N TYR A 207 3.34 -28.63 1.40
CA TYR A 207 4.72 -28.56 0.90
C TYR A 207 4.85 -29.03 -0.56
N ASP A 208 3.73 -29.32 -1.25
CA ASP A 208 3.76 -29.68 -2.67
C ASP A 208 4.22 -28.49 -3.52
N LEU A 209 5.43 -28.59 -4.07
CA LEU A 209 6.07 -27.55 -4.86
C LEU A 209 5.62 -27.55 -6.32
N ALA A 210 4.78 -28.49 -6.78
CA ALA A 210 4.38 -28.59 -8.19
C ALA A 210 3.81 -27.27 -8.72
N SER A 211 2.91 -26.62 -7.96
CA SER A 211 2.34 -25.32 -8.28
C SER A 211 3.42 -24.21 -8.41
N VAL A 212 4.45 -24.24 -7.55
CA VAL A 212 5.56 -23.29 -7.58
C VAL A 212 6.46 -23.53 -8.78
N ASP A 213 6.73 -24.80 -9.10
CA ASP A 213 7.60 -25.20 -10.21
C ASP A 213 6.99 -24.85 -11.56
N ILE A 214 5.67 -25.02 -11.74
CA ILE A 214 4.97 -24.57 -12.95
C ILE A 214 5.07 -23.06 -13.10
N LEU A 215 4.82 -22.30 -12.02
CA LEU A 215 4.92 -20.85 -12.04
C LEU A 215 6.37 -20.39 -12.32
N ARG A 216 7.38 -21.06 -11.75
CA ARG A 216 8.80 -20.77 -12.01
C ARG A 216 9.13 -20.97 -13.49
N LYS A 217 8.72 -22.08 -14.09
CA LYS A 217 8.92 -22.36 -15.52
C LYS A 217 8.29 -21.29 -16.40
N ALA A 218 7.09 -20.81 -16.06
CA ALA A 218 6.44 -19.73 -16.81
C ALA A 218 7.26 -18.43 -16.79
N TYR A 219 7.84 -18.07 -15.64
CA TYR A 219 8.75 -16.91 -15.55
C TYR A 219 10.08 -17.14 -16.28
N GLU A 220 10.68 -18.32 -16.17
CA GLU A 220 11.91 -18.70 -16.87
C GLU A 220 11.75 -18.59 -18.40
N GLN A 221 10.62 -19.07 -18.93
CA GLN A 221 10.27 -18.95 -20.35
C GLN A 221 10.11 -17.49 -20.80
N ALA A 222 9.68 -16.60 -19.90
CA ALA A 222 9.59 -15.17 -20.15
C ALA A 222 10.93 -14.43 -19.98
N GLY A 223 12.01 -15.13 -19.61
CA GLY A 223 13.31 -14.52 -19.30
C GLY A 223 13.32 -13.70 -18.00
N ILE A 224 12.40 -13.98 -17.08
CA ILE A 224 12.24 -13.26 -15.81
C ILE A 224 12.77 -14.12 -14.67
N LEU A 225 13.72 -13.59 -13.89
CA LEU A 225 14.25 -14.28 -12.72
C LEU A 225 13.17 -14.38 -11.62
N PHE A 226 12.81 -15.59 -11.20
CA PHE A 226 11.79 -15.83 -10.18
C PHE A 226 12.39 -16.13 -8.80
N LEU A 227 12.16 -15.25 -7.82
CA LEU A 227 12.51 -15.47 -6.42
C LEU A 227 11.24 -15.65 -5.61
N TRP A 228 11.16 -16.77 -4.90
CA TRP A 228 10.04 -17.11 -4.04
C TRP A 228 10.46 -17.03 -2.58
N VAL A 229 9.84 -16.12 -1.83
CA VAL A 229 10.09 -15.90 -0.40
C VAL A 229 8.73 -15.89 0.30
N PRO A 230 8.14 -17.07 0.58
CA PRO A 230 6.76 -17.17 1.06
C PRO A 230 6.60 -16.50 2.42
N ILE A 231 5.55 -15.69 2.56
CA ILE A 231 5.14 -15.08 3.83
C ILE A 231 3.66 -15.41 4.05
N THR A 232 3.32 -15.98 5.20
CA THR A 232 1.92 -16.28 5.56
C THR A 232 1.11 -15.00 5.65
N ASP A 233 -0.04 -14.95 4.95
CA ASP A 233 -0.91 -13.78 4.99
C ASP A 233 -1.59 -13.63 6.34
N LEU A 234 -1.96 -12.39 6.71
CA LEU A 234 -2.57 -12.05 8.01
C LEU A 234 -1.75 -12.50 9.25
N SER A 235 -0.46 -12.80 9.08
CA SER A 235 0.45 -13.14 10.18
C SER A 235 1.39 -11.97 10.48
N SER A 236 1.25 -11.36 11.65
CA SER A 236 2.17 -10.30 12.09
C SER A 236 3.58 -10.87 12.30
N THR A 237 3.71 -12.00 12.99
CA THR A 237 5.01 -12.65 13.21
C THR A 237 5.68 -13.07 11.91
N GLY A 238 4.93 -13.64 10.97
CA GLY A 238 5.47 -14.00 9.64
C GLY A 238 5.99 -12.78 8.89
N ARG A 239 5.26 -11.65 8.93
CA ARG A 239 5.72 -10.40 8.33
C ARG A 239 6.96 -9.85 9.05
N GLU A 240 6.95 -9.78 10.38
CA GLU A 240 8.07 -9.28 11.21
C GLU A 240 9.37 -10.04 10.93
N LEU A 241 9.27 -11.37 10.83
CA LEU A 241 10.42 -12.24 10.63
C LEU A 241 10.93 -12.29 9.21
N MET A 242 10.08 -12.10 8.18
CA MET A 242 10.48 -12.31 6.78
C MET A 242 10.70 -11.02 6.00
N SER A 243 10.01 -9.93 6.35
CA SER A 243 10.12 -8.67 5.59
C SER A 243 11.53 -8.06 5.60
N PRO A 244 12.33 -8.14 6.69
CA PRO A 244 13.74 -7.71 6.65
C PRO A 244 14.56 -8.44 5.58
N GLN A 245 14.38 -9.76 5.46
CA GLN A 245 15.09 -10.65 4.54
C GLN A 245 14.62 -10.39 3.12
N SER A 246 13.30 -10.28 2.91
CA SER A 246 12.72 -9.91 1.63
C SER A 246 13.21 -8.53 1.15
N ALA A 247 13.39 -7.57 2.06
CA ALA A 247 13.95 -6.26 1.75
C ALA A 247 15.44 -6.33 1.34
N LEU A 248 16.23 -7.21 1.94
CA LEU A 248 17.63 -7.46 1.54
C LEU A 248 17.74 -8.19 0.20
N VAL A 249 16.85 -9.15 -0.07
CA VAL A 249 16.73 -9.79 -1.39
C VAL A 249 16.39 -8.73 -2.43
N LEU A 250 15.42 -7.87 -2.16
CA LEU A 250 15.05 -6.76 -3.04
C LEU A 250 16.24 -5.80 -3.29
N LYS A 251 16.96 -5.40 -2.23
CA LYS A 251 18.19 -4.60 -2.34
C LYS A 251 19.19 -5.24 -3.30
N THR A 252 19.41 -6.55 -3.17
CA THR A 252 20.38 -7.28 -3.97
C THR A 252 19.97 -7.34 -5.44
N LEU A 253 18.69 -7.60 -5.73
CA LEU A 253 18.17 -7.60 -7.10
C LEU A 253 18.34 -6.21 -7.76
N LEU A 254 17.95 -5.15 -7.07
CA LEU A 254 18.08 -3.77 -7.56
C LEU A 254 19.54 -3.38 -7.78
N ALA A 255 20.44 -3.73 -6.84
CA ALA A 255 21.88 -3.48 -6.96
C ALA A 255 22.53 -4.21 -8.14
N LYS A 256 21.99 -5.37 -8.56
CA LYS A 256 22.40 -6.09 -9.77
C LYS A 256 21.79 -5.53 -11.06
N GLY A 257 21.05 -4.41 -10.98
CA GLY A 257 20.47 -3.75 -12.14
C GLY A 257 19.12 -4.31 -12.57
N HIS A 258 18.52 -5.25 -11.83
CA HIS A 258 17.22 -5.78 -12.18
C HIS A 258 16.13 -4.71 -12.06
N LYS A 259 15.20 -4.70 -13.02
CA LYS A 259 13.86 -4.15 -12.84
C LYS A 259 12.99 -5.20 -12.14
N VAL A 260 12.57 -4.90 -10.91
CA VAL A 260 11.95 -5.84 -9.98
C VAL A 260 10.45 -5.56 -9.83
N TYR A 261 9.65 -6.64 -9.86
CA TYR A 261 8.24 -6.62 -9.49
C TYR A 261 8.01 -7.41 -8.20
N VAL A 262 7.64 -6.72 -7.13
CA VAL A 262 7.36 -7.32 -5.81
C VAL A 262 5.86 -7.57 -5.68
N HIS A 263 5.44 -8.80 -5.42
CA HIS A 263 4.01 -9.10 -5.33
C HIS A 263 3.64 -10.13 -4.26
N CYS A 264 2.35 -10.10 -3.91
CA CYS A 264 1.65 -11.14 -3.15
C CYS A 264 0.28 -11.36 -3.81
N ASN A 265 -0.79 -11.68 -3.07
CA ASN A 265 -2.13 -11.84 -3.65
C ASN A 265 -2.68 -10.54 -4.26
N ALA A 266 -2.85 -9.53 -3.39
CA ALA A 266 -3.44 -8.24 -3.73
C ALA A 266 -2.39 -7.12 -3.85
N GLY A 267 -1.14 -7.40 -3.47
CA GLY A 267 -0.10 -6.38 -3.31
C GLY A 267 -0.36 -5.41 -2.15
N VAL A 268 -1.28 -5.74 -1.22
CA VAL A 268 -1.71 -4.84 -0.15
C VAL A 268 -0.90 -5.02 1.12
N GLY A 269 -0.80 -6.25 1.64
CA GLY A 269 -0.09 -6.53 2.90
C GLY A 269 1.39 -6.83 2.69
N ARG A 270 1.72 -8.09 2.39
CA ARG A 270 3.09 -8.62 2.32
C ARG A 270 4.02 -7.87 1.36
N ALA A 271 3.57 -7.65 0.12
CA ALA A 271 4.38 -6.96 -0.89
C ALA A 271 4.63 -5.49 -0.54
N PHE A 272 3.58 -4.77 -0.17
CA PHE A 272 3.71 -3.37 0.26
C PHE A 272 4.56 -3.24 1.52
N GLY A 273 4.37 -4.11 2.51
CA GLY A 273 5.18 -4.19 3.71
C GLY A 273 6.66 -4.45 3.44
N THR A 274 6.98 -5.31 2.45
CA THR A 274 8.37 -5.54 2.00
C THR A 274 8.98 -4.29 1.37
N VAL A 275 8.22 -3.56 0.55
CA VAL A 275 8.69 -2.29 -0.04
C VAL A 275 8.85 -1.21 1.04
N CYS A 276 7.94 -1.13 2.02
CA CYS A 276 8.07 -0.24 3.18
C CYS A 276 9.33 -0.57 4.00
N ALA A 277 9.58 -1.86 4.26
CA ALA A 277 10.77 -2.34 4.93
C ALA A 277 12.04 -1.99 4.15
N TYR A 278 12.05 -2.12 2.82
CA TYR A 278 13.17 -1.67 1.98
C TYR A 278 13.42 -0.17 2.11
N TYR A 279 12.37 0.66 2.00
CA TYR A 279 12.49 2.11 2.16
C TYR A 279 13.03 2.49 3.55
N HIS A 280 12.50 1.87 4.59
CA HIS A 280 12.86 2.21 5.96
C HIS A 280 14.24 1.68 6.35
N PHE A 281 14.48 0.38 6.17
CA PHE A 281 15.66 -0.32 6.68
C PHE A 281 16.89 -0.15 5.78
N VAL A 282 16.68 -0.16 4.46
CA VAL A 282 17.79 -0.15 3.49
C VAL A 282 18.11 1.25 3.01
N LEU A 283 17.08 2.05 2.69
CA LEU A 283 17.26 3.43 2.24
C LEU A 283 17.30 4.45 3.40
N ASN A 284 17.17 3.98 4.65
CA ASN A 284 17.17 4.82 5.86
C ASN A 284 16.13 5.96 5.81
N ILE A 285 15.02 5.77 5.11
CA ILE A 285 13.93 6.75 5.09
C ILE A 285 13.23 6.70 6.45
N PRO A 286 13.05 7.84 7.14
CA PRO A 286 12.34 7.88 8.41
C PRO A 286 10.93 7.30 8.28
N LEU A 287 10.51 6.46 9.23
CA LEU A 287 9.25 5.72 9.16
C LEU A 287 8.03 6.63 8.94
N ALA A 288 8.06 7.83 9.53
CA ALA A 288 7.03 8.85 9.36
C ALA A 288 6.86 9.31 7.90
N LYS A 289 7.93 9.26 7.08
CA LYS A 289 7.89 9.60 5.64
C LYS A 289 7.58 8.40 4.74
N VAL A 290 7.92 7.18 5.15
CA VAL A 290 7.77 5.98 4.30
C VAL A 290 6.35 5.83 3.76
N HIS A 291 5.33 6.02 4.61
CA HIS A 291 3.94 5.91 4.16
C HIS A 291 3.58 7.02 3.16
N TYR A 292 4.05 8.26 3.36
CA TYR A 292 3.82 9.37 2.43
C TYR A 292 4.51 9.20 1.07
N GLU A 293 5.67 8.54 1.02
CA GLU A 293 6.36 8.25 -0.24
C GLU A 293 5.63 7.16 -1.06
N LEU A 294 5.03 6.18 -0.37
CA LEU A 294 4.46 4.99 -1.00
C LEU A 294 2.94 5.04 -1.19
N ALA A 295 2.19 5.79 -0.38
CA ALA A 295 0.74 5.95 -0.52
C ALA A 295 0.30 6.55 -1.87
N PRO A 296 1.02 7.52 -2.49
CA PRO A 296 0.76 7.96 -3.86
C PRO A 296 0.86 6.84 -4.90
N VAL A 297 1.79 5.90 -4.71
CA VAL A 297 2.04 4.80 -5.63
C VAL A 297 1.00 3.69 -5.45
N ARG A 298 0.66 3.38 -4.20
CA ARG A 298 -0.23 2.27 -3.85
C ARG A 298 -1.08 2.59 -2.63
N SER A 299 -2.12 3.39 -2.84
CA SER A 299 -3.03 3.84 -1.78
C SER A 299 -3.85 2.71 -1.14
N CYS A 300 -3.87 1.52 -1.76
CA CYS A 300 -4.47 0.33 -1.16
C CYS A 300 -3.50 -0.47 -0.28
N GLY A 301 -2.23 -0.04 -0.16
CA GLY A 301 -1.23 -0.69 0.67
C GLY A 301 -1.58 -0.59 2.16
N PHE A 302 -1.47 -1.70 2.88
CA PHE A 302 -1.69 -1.72 4.32
C PHE A 302 -0.39 -1.34 5.03
N PHE A 303 -0.36 -0.14 5.62
CA PHE A 303 0.79 0.35 6.36
C PHE A 303 0.68 0.02 7.85
N ASP A 304 1.43 -0.99 8.28
CA ASP A 304 1.45 -1.47 9.66
C ASP A 304 2.69 -0.95 10.38
N ARG A 305 2.54 0.18 11.09
CA ARG A 305 3.66 0.85 11.77
C ARG A 305 4.29 -0.03 12.85
N VAL A 306 3.45 -0.72 13.64
CA VAL A 306 3.90 -1.58 14.75
C VAL A 306 4.75 -2.72 14.21
N PHE A 307 4.29 -3.36 13.14
CA PHE A 307 5.07 -4.36 12.42
C PHE A 307 6.44 -3.81 11.98
N LEU A 308 6.48 -2.64 11.34
CA LEU A 308 7.75 -2.06 10.84
C LEU A 308 8.72 -1.74 11.97
N GLU A 309 8.24 -1.19 13.09
CA GLU A 309 9.06 -0.90 14.28
C GLU A 309 9.62 -2.18 14.94
N ASN A 310 8.85 -3.27 14.96
CA ASN A 310 9.32 -4.55 15.48
C ASN A 310 10.31 -5.23 14.54
N ALA A 311 10.01 -5.24 13.23
CA ALA A 311 10.87 -5.80 12.20
C ALA A 311 12.21 -5.05 12.10
N GLU A 312 12.23 -3.74 12.37
CA GLU A 312 13.46 -2.95 12.41
C GLU A 312 14.45 -3.48 13.46
N LYS A 313 13.96 -3.85 14.66
CA LYS A 313 14.80 -4.39 15.73
C LYS A 313 15.48 -5.69 15.29
N ILE A 314 14.74 -6.55 14.58
CA ILE A 314 15.26 -7.80 14.01
C ILE A 314 16.30 -7.49 12.94
N TYR A 315 15.97 -6.58 12.01
CA TYR A 315 16.88 -6.16 10.95
C TYR A 315 18.20 -5.64 11.50
N ARG A 316 18.15 -4.69 12.45
CA ARG A 316 19.35 -4.09 13.03
C ARG A 316 20.21 -5.10 13.78
N LYS A 317 19.60 -6.03 14.51
CA LYS A 317 20.35 -7.08 15.21
C LYS A 317 21.10 -8.02 14.26
N ALA A 318 20.53 -8.29 13.09
CA ALA A 318 21.06 -9.28 12.17
C ALA A 318 21.97 -8.69 11.07
N TYR A 319 21.79 -7.41 10.70
CA TYR A 319 22.35 -6.87 9.46
C TYR A 319 22.86 -5.41 9.54
N ALA A 320 22.73 -4.72 10.68
CA ALA A 320 23.26 -3.36 10.89
C ALA A 320 24.44 -3.39 11.87
#